data_AF-A0A6N6TD48-F1
#
_entry.id   AF-A0A6N6TD48-F1
#
_cell.length_a   1.000
_cell.length_b   1.000
_cell.length_c   1.000
_cell.angle_alpha   90.00
_cell.angle_beta   90.00
_cell.angle_gamma   90.00
#
_symmetry.space_group_name_H-M   'P 1'
#
loop_
_entity.id
_entity.type
_entity.pdbx_description
1 polymer ?
#
loop_
_entity_poly.entity_id
_entity_poly.type
_entity_poly.pdbx_seq_one_letter_code
_entity_poly.pdbx_strand_id
1 'polypeptide(L)' 'MVAALQIHLNGPTQGFHSYGEIQHWLLQEYEVDIPYPTVHQVVHYRLKAKLKVARPTCVRRDEEAVVSFKKTLATN' A
#
# COMPACT_ATOMS: atom_id res chain seq x y z
N MET A 1 -7.89 -7.31 -16.42
CA MET A 1 -8.01 -7.31 -14.95
C MET A 1 -6.74 -7.77 -14.23
N VAL A 2 -6.43 -9.08 -14.16
CA VAL A 2 -5.37 -9.59 -13.26
C VAL A 2 -3.97 -9.05 -13.59
N ALA A 3 -3.61 -8.97 -14.87
CA ALA A 3 -2.31 -8.43 -15.30
C ALA A 3 -2.15 -6.94 -14.98
N ALA A 4 -3.19 -6.13 -15.17
CA ALA A 4 -3.19 -4.70 -14.84
C ALA A 4 -3.01 -4.46 -13.32
N LEU A 5 -3.71 -5.26 -12.51
CA LEU A 5 -3.58 -5.25 -11.06
C LEU A 5 -2.16 -5.62 -10.60
N GLN A 6 -1.53 -6.59 -11.27
CA GLN A 6 -0.17 -7.02 -10.96
C GLN A 6 0.88 -5.95 -11.31
N ILE A 7 0.67 -5.18 -12.38
CA ILE A 7 1.54 -4.04 -12.74
C ILE A 7 1.46 -2.95 -11.68
N HIS A 8 0.25 -2.61 -11.20
CA HIS A 8 0.06 -1.64 -10.12
C HIS A 8 0.70 -2.11 -8.80
N LEU A 9 0.54 -3.40 -8.45
CA LEU A 9 1.14 -3.96 -7.23
C LEU A 9 2.67 -4.02 -7.25
N ASN A 10 3.29 -4.22 -8.42
CA ASN A 10 4.75 -4.29 -8.56
C ASN A 10 5.38 -2.93 -8.87
N GLY A 11 4.58 -1.88 -9.13
CA GLY A 11 5.07 -0.55 -9.42
C GLY A 11 5.75 0.08 -8.18
N PRO A 12 6.93 0.72 -8.33
CA PRO A 12 7.67 1.28 -7.20
C PRO A 12 7.00 2.52 -6.56
N THR A 13 6.03 3.14 -7.24
CA THR A 13 5.52 4.48 -6.92
C THR A 13 4.06 4.54 -6.46
N GLN A 14 3.22 3.56 -6.82
CA GLN A 14 1.77 3.55 -6.52
C GLN A 14 1.30 2.15 -6.11
N GLY A 15 1.93 1.59 -5.08
CA GLY A 15 1.43 0.36 -4.45
C GLY A 15 0.19 0.68 -3.60
N PHE A 16 -0.82 -0.17 -3.64
CA PHE A 16 -1.97 -0.09 -2.74
C PHE A 16 -1.51 -0.23 -1.28
N HIS A 17 -2.05 0.62 -0.41
CA HIS A 17 -1.81 0.62 1.03
C HIS A 17 -2.69 -0.41 1.75
N SER A 18 -3.85 -0.75 1.18
CA SER A 18 -4.76 -1.74 1.77
C SER A 18 -5.55 -2.53 0.73
N TYR A 19 -6.12 -3.67 1.15
CA TYR A 19 -7.04 -4.44 0.32
C TYR A 19 -8.34 -3.69 0.01
N GLY A 20 -8.75 -2.74 0.86
CA GLY A 20 -9.93 -1.90 0.63
C GLY A 20 -9.74 -0.90 -0.52
N GLU A 21 -8.52 -0.39 -0.73
CA GLU A 21 -8.21 0.44 -1.90
C GLU A 21 -8.28 -0.36 -3.19
N ILE A 22 -7.86 -1.64 -3.15
CA ILE A 22 -7.96 -2.54 -4.31
C ILE A 22 -9.43 -2.77 -4.67
N GLN A 23 -10.32 -2.95 -3.67
CA GLN A 23 -11.76 -3.08 -3.90
C GLN A 23 -12.35 -1.83 -4.54
N HIS A 24 -12.04 -0.64 -4.03
CA HIS A 24 -12.51 0.61 -4.63
C HIS A 24 -11.98 0.82 -6.05
N TRP A 25 -10.71 0.51 -6.29
CA TRP A 25 -10.11 0.61 -7.62
C TRP A 25 -10.78 -0.34 -8.62
N LEU A 26 -11.07 -1.58 -8.22
CA LEU A 26 -11.80 -2.54 -9.04
C LEU A 26 -13.22 -2.08 -9.37
N LEU A 27 -13.90 -1.44 -8.41
CA LEU A 27 -15.21 -0.86 -8.62
C LEU A 27 -15.17 0.34 -9.56
N GLN A 28 -14.16 1.22 -9.46
CA GLN A 28 -14.06 2.40 -10.33
C GLN A 28 -13.62 2.07 -11.75
N GLU A 29 -12.64 1.19 -11.92
CA GLU A 29 -12.03 0.91 -13.23
C GLU A 29 -12.80 -0.16 -14.02
N TYR A 30 -13.42 -1.10 -13.31
CA TYR A 30 -14.08 -2.26 -13.92
C TYR A 30 -15.55 -2.41 -13.54
N GLU A 31 -16.11 -1.55 -12.67
CA GLU A 31 -17.48 -1.67 -12.13
C GLU A 31 -17.77 -3.04 -11.49
N VAL A 32 -16.72 -3.74 -11.04
CA VAL A 32 -16.86 -5.05 -10.40
C VAL A 32 -16.81 -4.87 -8.89
N ASP A 33 -17.95 -5.07 -8.24
CA ASP A 33 -17.98 -5.21 -6.78
C ASP A 33 -17.52 -6.61 -6.38
N ILE A 34 -16.30 -6.68 -5.85
CA ILE A 34 -15.71 -7.92 -5.34
C ILE A 34 -15.65 -7.84 -3.82
N PRO A 35 -16.24 -8.82 -3.10
CA PRO A 35 -16.13 -8.89 -1.65
C PRO A 35 -14.67 -8.93 -1.17
N TYR A 36 -14.38 -8.25 -0.06
CA TYR A 36 -13.06 -8.21 0.57
C TYR A 36 -12.36 -9.59 0.70
N PRO A 37 -13.02 -10.67 1.15
CA PRO A 37 -12.36 -11.97 1.28
C PRO A 37 -11.81 -12.49 -0.05
N THR A 38 -12.54 -12.25 -1.13
CA THR A 38 -12.16 -12.65 -2.48
C THR A 38 -10.97 -11.82 -2.97
N VAL A 39 -10.97 -10.51 -2.72
CA VAL A 39 -9.82 -9.64 -3.03
C VAL A 39 -8.58 -10.12 -2.28
N HIS A 40 -8.69 -10.36 -0.97
CA HIS A 40 -7.60 -10.88 -0.15
C HIS A 40 -7.09 -12.22 -0.69
N GLN A 41 -7.99 -13.14 -1.02
CA GLN A 41 -7.61 -14.47 -1.49
C GLN A 41 -6.87 -14.41 -2.83
N VAL A 42 -7.33 -13.57 -3.76
CA VAL A 42 -6.71 -13.38 -5.07
C VAL A 42 -5.34 -12.71 -4.93
N VAL A 43 -5.26 -11.59 -4.22
CA VAL A 43 -4.02 -10.81 -4.09
C VAL A 43 -2.96 -11.57 -3.29
N HIS A 44 -3.33 -12.20 -2.18
CA HIS A 44 -2.39 -12.87 -1.29
C HIS A 44 -2.00 -14.27 -1.78
N TYR A 45 -2.97 -15.14 -2.12
CA TYR A 45 -2.67 -16.53 -2.48
C TYR A 45 -2.34 -16.72 -3.96
N ARG A 46 -3.01 -16.01 -4.88
CA ARG A 46 -2.80 -16.20 -6.32
C ARG A 46 -1.69 -15.30 -6.86
N LEU A 47 -1.74 -13.99 -6.57
CA LEU A 47 -0.73 -13.04 -7.05
C LEU A 47 0.53 -13.01 -6.18
N LYS A 48 0.48 -13.52 -4.94
CA LYS A 48 1.60 -13.49 -3.97
C LYS A 48 2.23 -12.11 -3.83
N ALA A 49 1.45 -11.06 -4.04
CA ALA A 49 1.93 -9.69 -4.00
C ALA A 49 2.06 -9.22 -2.55
N LYS A 50 3.18 -8.55 -2.23
CA LYS A 50 3.34 -7.85 -0.95
C LYS A 50 2.89 -6.40 -1.11
N LEU A 51 1.88 -5.98 -0.34
CA LEU A 51 1.50 -4.58 -0.28
C LEU A 51 2.65 -3.76 0.33
N LYS A 52 2.88 -2.57 -0.22
CA LYS A 52 3.83 -1.60 0.31
C LYS A 52 3.20 -0.94 1.54
N VAL A 53 3.23 -1.62 2.67
CA VAL A 53 2.75 -1.06 3.93
C VAL A 53 3.86 -0.21 4.54
N ALA A 54 3.53 1.03 4.94
CA ALA A 54 4.46 1.87 5.68
C ALA A 54 4.87 1.14 6.97
N ARG A 55 6.15 1.25 7.35
CA ARG A 55 6.62 0.66 8.61
C ARG A 55 5.81 1.28 9.75
N PRO A 56 5.15 0.48 10.61
CA PRO A 56 4.39 1.00 11.74
C PRO A 56 5.32 1.84 12.64
N THR A 57 4.93 3.09 12.88
CA THR A 57 5.60 4.00 13.80
C THR A 57 4.97 3.87 15.19
N CYS A 58 5.79 3.97 16.23
CA CYS A 58 5.29 3.95 17.61
C CYS A 58 4.34 5.13 17.86
N VAL A 59 3.22 4.91 18.54
CA VAL A 59 2.24 5.97 18.91
C VAL A 59 2.88 7.07 19.78
N ARG A 60 3.94 6.73 20.54
CA ARG A 60 4.71 7.67 21.36
C ARG A 60 5.85 8.37 20.59
N ARG A 61 5.88 8.26 19.27
CA ARG A 61 6.89 8.91 18.44
C ARG A 61 6.61 10.41 18.42
N ASP A 62 7.48 11.15 19.07
CA ASP A 62 7.43 12.61 19.08
C ASP A 62 7.79 13.16 17.69
N GLU A 63 6.84 13.79 17.02
CA GLU A 63 7.02 14.29 15.65
C GLU A 63 8.03 15.45 15.61
N GLU A 64 8.10 16.26 16.67
CA GLU A 64 9.04 17.39 16.78
C GLU A 64 10.49 16.90 16.86
N ALA A 65 10.73 15.79 17.57
CA ALA A 65 12.05 15.15 17.66
C ALA A 65 12.50 14.53 16.32
N VAL A 66 11.56 14.08 15.48
CA VAL A 66 11.87 13.53 14.15
C VAL A 66 12.26 14.64 13.16
N VAL A 67 11.59 15.79 13.25
CA VAL A 67 11.86 16.95 12.38
C VAL A 67 13.23 17.56 12.70
N SER A 68 13.59 17.69 13.99
CA SER A 68 14.89 18.22 14.40
C SER A 68 16.05 17.33 13.96
N PHE A 69 15.91 15.99 14.06
CA PHE A 69 16.94 15.04 13.61
C PHE A 69 17.20 15.10 12.09
N LYS A 70 16.17 15.30 11.27
CA LYS A 70 16.34 15.46 9.81
C LYS A 70 17.17 16.69 9.44
N LYS A 71 17.15 17.74 10.27
CA LYS A 71 17.85 19.01 10.01
C LYS A 71 19.33 18.97 10.40
N THR A 72 19.71 18.15 11.38
CA THR A 72 21.09 18.06 11.89
C THR A 72 22.00 17.11 11.11
N LEU A 73 21.45 16.23 10.26
CA LEU A 73 22.22 15.25 9.47
C LEU A 73 22.89 15.83 8.21
N ALA A 74 22.64 17.09 7.85
CA ALA A 74 23.12 17.72 6.61
C ALA A 74 24.40 18.56 6.80
N THR A 75 25.24 18.25 7.79
CA THR A 75 26.54 18.95 7.98
C THR A 75 27.63 17.94 8.31
N ASN A 76 28.24 17.38 7.26
CA ASN A 76 29.63 16.91 7.21
C ASN A 76 30.07 16.85 5.75
#